data_AF-A0AAU3PHB5-F1
#
_entry.id   AF-A0AAU3PHB5-F1
#
_cell.length_a   1.000
_cell.length_b   1.000
_cell.length_c   1.000
_cell.angle_alpha   90.00
_cell.angle_beta   90.00
_cell.angle_gamma   90.00
#
_symmetry.space_group_name_H-M   'P 1'
#
loop_
_entity.id
_entity.type
_entity.pdbx_description
1 polymer ?
#
loop_
_entity_poly.entity_id
_entity_poly.type
_entity_poly.pdbx_seq_one_letter_code
_entity_poly.pdbx_strand_id
1 'polypeptide(L)'
;MRGTRSGQDNLYHDGPVPAADKAAVTGDSGLTSPGTAKSLTDLSGYVPSANSPVIAAGIDIANDGGRDAAGTALPSGMPDLGGLQRSAGPGRDEAAPTATTTFGNGQSTSPAALTDGSDYTSWASPSTGVTYPGTITLTFPSRRTVSEVVLATHFGQGQGITKADVQTWDGSSWVTRAADAQITWTGNTATVERRSLRLPSAVATTGVRLVVKAANHTWGNLSVNEITTR
;
A
#
# COMPACT_ATOMS: atom_id res chain seq x y z
N MET A 1 2.54 22.61 -18.59
CA MET A 1 1.37 21.78 -18.25
C MET A 1 1.36 21.58 -16.75
N ARG A 2 0.35 22.12 -16.04
CA ARG A 2 0.24 22.03 -14.58
C ARG A 2 -0.26 20.62 -14.23
N GLY A 3 0.58 19.85 -13.54
CA GLY A 3 0.15 18.58 -12.95
C GLY A 3 -0.89 18.86 -11.87
N THR A 4 -2.11 18.36 -12.08
CA THR A 4 -3.12 18.26 -11.03
C THR A 4 -2.59 17.26 -10.01
N ARG A 5 -2.20 17.76 -8.83
CA ARG A 5 -2.13 16.91 -7.64
C ARG A 5 -3.57 16.48 -7.39
N SER A 6 -3.89 15.22 -7.70
CA SER A 6 -5.06 14.58 -7.11
C SER A 6 -4.82 14.62 -5.61
N GLY A 7 -5.55 15.47 -4.89
CA GLY A 7 -5.63 15.33 -3.43
C GLY A 7 -6.20 13.94 -3.20
N GLN A 8 -5.42 13.07 -2.57
CA GLN A 8 -5.93 11.80 -2.08
C GLN A 8 -6.30 12.07 -0.61
N ASP A 9 -7.54 11.72 -0.27
CA ASP A 9 -8.13 11.76 1.06
C ASP A 9 -8.08 13.11 1.81
N ASN A 10 -8.82 14.12 1.32
CA ASN A 10 -9.02 15.36 2.08
C ASN A 10 -10.22 15.23 3.03
N LEU A 11 -10.06 15.66 4.29
CA LEU A 11 -11.18 15.83 5.22
C LEU A 11 -11.87 17.19 4.99
N TYR A 12 -13.18 17.16 4.77
CA TYR A 12 -14.05 18.34 4.69
C TYR A 12 -15.00 18.40 5.89
N HIS A 13 -14.78 19.38 6.76
CA HIS A 13 -15.62 19.69 7.91
C HIS A 13 -16.59 20.82 7.55
N ASP A 14 -17.89 20.52 7.47
CA ASP A 14 -19.00 21.46 7.18
C ASP A 14 -18.89 22.30 5.89
N GLY A 15 -17.92 21.98 5.02
CA GLY A 15 -17.62 22.73 3.80
C GLY A 15 -18.09 22.02 2.53
N PRO A 16 -18.22 22.76 1.41
CA PRO A 16 -18.53 22.15 0.12
C PRO A 16 -17.39 21.21 -0.28
N VAL A 17 -17.74 19.96 -0.58
CA VAL A 17 -16.81 18.98 -1.15
C VAL A 17 -16.63 19.31 -2.63
N PRO A 18 -15.40 19.58 -3.10
CA PRO A 18 -15.14 19.78 -4.51
C PRO A 18 -15.58 18.55 -5.31
N ALA A 19 -16.42 18.72 -6.33
CA ALA A 19 -16.93 17.60 -7.13
C ALA A 19 -15.83 16.79 -7.85
N ALA A 20 -14.64 17.38 -7.99
CA ALA A 20 -13.45 16.74 -8.55
C ALA A 20 -12.73 15.83 -7.54
N ASP A 21 -12.95 16.01 -6.25
CA ASP A 21 -12.37 15.15 -5.22
C ASP A 21 -13.21 13.88 -5.09
N LYS A 22 -12.66 12.77 -5.60
CA LYS A 22 -13.31 11.45 -5.58
C LYS A 22 -12.96 10.64 -4.33
N ALA A 23 -12.07 11.15 -3.50
CA ALA A 23 -11.56 10.53 -2.29
C ALA A 23 -11.89 11.37 -1.05
N ALA A 24 -12.85 12.28 -1.15
CA ALA A 24 -13.21 13.17 -0.05
C ALA A 24 -13.71 12.39 1.18
N VAL A 25 -13.07 12.63 2.32
CA VAL A 25 -13.56 12.27 3.65
C VAL A 25 -14.41 13.43 4.14
N THR A 26 -15.60 13.16 4.68
CA THR A 26 -16.53 14.21 5.13
C THR A 26 -17.00 13.95 6.55
N GLY A 27 -17.27 15.04 7.27
CA GLY A 27 -17.81 15.00 8.63
C GLY A 27 -16.83 15.49 9.67
N ASP A 28 -17.22 15.34 10.94
CA ASP A 28 -16.36 15.68 12.07
C ASP A 28 -15.13 14.78 12.07
N SER A 29 -13.94 15.38 12.15
CA SER A 29 -12.67 14.70 12.36
C SER A 29 -12.68 13.69 13.52
N GLY A 30 -13.57 13.88 14.50
CA GLY A 30 -13.73 13.00 15.65
C GLY A 30 -12.46 12.92 16.48
N LEU A 31 -11.65 13.98 16.55
CA LEU A 31 -10.49 14.02 17.44
C LEU A 31 -10.93 13.97 18.90
N THR A 32 -10.16 13.30 19.76
CA THR A 32 -10.59 12.97 21.13
C THR A 32 -10.89 14.21 21.97
N SER A 33 -10.01 15.21 21.94
CA SER A 33 -10.17 16.48 22.67
C SER A 33 -9.21 17.53 22.11
N PRO A 34 -9.38 17.97 20.85
CA PRO A 34 -8.44 18.89 20.22
C PRO A 34 -8.39 20.23 20.97
N GLY A 35 -7.21 20.85 21.05
CA GLY A 35 -7.00 22.12 21.75
C GLY A 35 -6.62 22.01 23.23
N THR A 36 -6.50 20.80 23.78
CA THR A 36 -6.11 20.58 25.20
C THR A 36 -4.63 20.30 25.40
N ALA A 37 -3.81 20.33 24.35
CA ALA A 37 -2.38 20.05 24.43
C ALA A 37 -1.66 21.04 25.34
N LYS A 38 -0.79 20.52 26.22
CA LYS A 38 0.03 21.34 27.13
C LYS A 38 1.45 21.59 26.62
N SER A 39 1.88 20.85 25.59
CA SER A 39 3.20 20.97 24.96
C SER A 39 3.19 20.37 23.55
N LEU A 40 4.27 20.58 22.79
CA LEU A 40 4.47 19.94 21.48
C LEU A 40 4.62 18.41 21.54
N THR A 41 4.86 17.85 22.72
CA THR A 41 4.94 16.40 22.95
C THR A 41 3.63 15.82 23.50
N ASP A 42 2.68 16.67 23.90
CA ASP A 42 1.36 16.26 24.38
C ASP A 42 0.35 16.35 23.24
N LEU A 43 0.30 15.29 22.44
CA LEU A 43 -0.56 15.19 21.27
C LEU A 43 -1.85 14.38 21.54
N SER A 44 -2.10 14.01 22.80
CA SER A 44 -3.16 13.09 23.21
C SER A 44 -4.58 13.51 22.78
N GLY A 45 -4.89 14.81 22.86
CA GLY A 45 -6.18 15.37 22.44
C GLY A 45 -6.43 15.34 20.92
N TYR A 46 -5.38 15.14 20.13
CA TYR A 46 -5.45 15.15 18.65
C TYR A 46 -5.49 13.74 18.05
N VAL A 47 -5.55 12.70 18.88
CA VAL A 47 -5.71 11.32 18.41
C VAL A 47 -7.16 11.09 17.94
N PRO A 48 -7.40 10.49 16.76
CA PRO A 48 -8.74 10.14 16.31
C PRO A 48 -9.50 9.25 17.29
N SER A 49 -10.77 9.58 17.53
CA SER A 49 -11.69 8.74 18.30
C SER A 49 -12.09 7.48 17.52
N ALA A 50 -12.74 6.53 18.20
CA ALA A 50 -13.04 5.20 17.66
C ALA A 50 -13.97 5.22 16.44
N ASN A 51 -14.74 6.29 16.29
CA ASN A 51 -15.75 6.44 15.23
C ASN A 51 -15.37 7.57 14.26
N SER A 52 -14.13 8.05 14.33
CA SER A 52 -13.66 9.09 13.45
C SER A 52 -13.69 8.61 11.98
N PRO A 53 -14.16 9.46 11.04
CA PRO A 53 -14.11 9.17 9.61
C PRO A 53 -12.68 9.22 9.05
N VAL A 54 -11.71 9.71 9.83
CA VAL A 54 -10.31 9.74 9.42
C VAL A 54 -9.59 8.42 9.66
N ILE A 55 -10.21 7.46 10.33
CA ILE A 55 -9.60 6.15 10.58
C ILE A 55 -9.37 5.42 9.26
N ALA A 56 -8.15 4.93 9.06
CA ALA A 56 -7.74 4.20 7.85
C ALA A 56 -8.07 4.93 6.54
N ALA A 57 -8.07 6.27 6.59
CA ALA A 57 -8.34 7.15 5.46
C ALA A 57 -7.09 7.93 5.03
N GLY A 58 -5.94 7.69 5.67
CA GLY A 58 -4.68 8.32 5.37
C GLY A 58 -3.91 7.59 4.29
N ILE A 59 -2.88 8.28 3.78
CA ILE A 59 -1.91 7.72 2.84
C ILE A 59 -0.57 7.53 3.55
N ASP A 60 0.12 6.44 3.24
CA ASP A 60 1.50 6.24 3.69
C ASP A 60 2.42 7.31 3.12
N ILE A 61 3.26 7.89 3.98
CA ILE A 61 4.30 8.81 3.58
C ILE A 61 5.60 8.01 3.42
N ALA A 62 6.11 7.91 2.19
CA ALA A 62 7.34 7.18 1.94
C ALA A 62 8.52 7.73 2.77
N ASN A 63 9.25 6.83 3.44
CA ASN A 63 10.43 7.12 4.28
C ASN A 63 10.15 7.89 5.58
N ASP A 64 8.94 7.84 6.13
CA ASP A 64 8.62 8.39 7.47
C ASP A 64 9.10 7.51 8.63
N GLY A 65 9.68 6.34 8.34
CA GLY A 65 10.11 5.38 9.34
C GLY A 65 8.97 4.53 9.92
N GLY A 66 7.80 4.54 9.29
CA GLY A 66 6.62 3.75 9.68
C GLY A 66 6.06 4.20 11.02
N ARG A 67 6.17 5.50 11.36
CA ARG A 67 5.68 6.06 12.62
C ARG A 67 5.03 7.43 12.44
N ASP A 68 4.02 7.71 13.25
CA ASP A 68 3.36 9.02 13.32
C ASP A 68 4.20 10.06 14.10
N ALA A 69 3.66 11.28 14.24
CA ALA A 69 4.33 12.36 14.97
C ALA A 69 4.51 12.11 16.48
N ALA A 70 3.80 11.13 17.05
CA ALA A 70 3.92 10.70 18.44
C ALA A 70 4.82 9.46 18.61
N GLY A 71 5.37 8.92 17.51
CA GLY A 71 6.18 7.70 17.51
C GLY A 71 5.36 6.40 17.51
N THR A 72 4.04 6.47 17.37
CA THR A 72 3.15 5.31 17.18
C THR A 72 3.49 4.65 15.86
N ALA A 73 3.60 3.31 15.81
CA ALA A 73 3.79 2.61 14.56
C ALA A 73 2.57 2.82 13.64
N LEU A 74 2.83 3.13 12.37
CA LEU A 74 1.81 3.14 11.33
C LEU A 74 1.47 1.69 10.95
N PRO A 75 0.20 1.40 10.60
CA PRO A 75 -0.16 0.09 10.08
C PRO A 75 0.54 -0.16 8.73
N SER A 76 0.77 -1.42 8.36
CA SER A 76 1.16 -1.83 6.99
C SER A 76 -0.01 -1.69 5.98
N GLY A 77 -1.01 -0.88 6.33
CA GLY A 77 -2.23 -0.59 5.57
C GLY A 77 -2.45 0.92 5.50
N MET A 78 -3.70 1.38 5.36
CA MET A 78 -3.95 2.82 5.36
C MET A 78 -3.80 3.38 6.79
N PRO A 79 -2.90 4.35 7.03
CA PRO A 79 -2.84 5.04 8.30
C PRO A 79 -4.10 5.87 8.52
N ASP A 80 -4.29 6.39 9.73
CA ASP A 80 -5.33 7.39 9.95
C ASP A 80 -4.97 8.69 9.19
N LEU A 81 -5.95 9.36 8.60
CA LEU A 81 -5.75 10.64 7.93
C LEU A 81 -5.41 11.71 8.97
N GLY A 82 -4.19 12.20 8.93
CA GLY A 82 -3.68 13.22 9.84
C GLY A 82 -2.25 12.94 10.28
N GLY A 83 -1.79 13.65 11.31
CA GLY A 83 -0.42 13.51 11.83
C GLY A 83 -0.28 12.47 12.96
N LEU A 84 -1.39 11.88 13.40
CA LEU A 84 -1.44 10.98 14.55
C LEU A 84 -2.23 9.74 14.22
N GLN A 85 -1.62 8.61 14.48
CA GLN A 85 -2.22 7.30 14.42
C GLN A 85 -2.89 7.03 15.77
N ARG A 86 -4.18 6.68 15.74
CA ARG A 86 -4.79 6.09 16.93
C ARG A 86 -4.04 4.81 17.24
N SER A 87 -3.48 4.74 18.46
CA SER A 87 -2.85 3.52 18.98
C SER A 87 -3.78 2.35 18.67
N ALA A 88 -3.26 1.32 18.01
CA ALA A 88 -4.04 0.17 17.61
C ALA A 88 -4.80 -0.37 18.83
N GLY A 89 -6.09 -0.07 18.90
CA GLY A 89 -6.95 -0.65 19.93
C GLY A 89 -7.03 -2.16 19.69
N PRO A 90 -7.47 -2.95 20.69
CA PRO A 90 -7.81 -4.35 20.45
C PRO A 90 -8.82 -4.43 19.28
N GLY A 91 -8.43 -5.08 18.18
CA GLY A 91 -9.21 -5.15 16.94
C GLY A 91 -8.97 -4.02 15.93
N ARG A 92 -7.92 -3.20 16.09
CA ARG A 92 -7.57 -2.08 15.20
C ARG A 92 -6.10 -2.05 14.75
N ASP A 93 -5.31 -3.05 15.13
CA ASP A 93 -4.31 -3.57 14.20
C ASP A 93 -5.12 -4.28 13.12
N GLU A 94 -5.45 -3.60 12.01
CA GLU A 94 -5.82 -4.38 10.84
C GLU A 94 -4.59 -5.24 10.56
N ALA A 95 -4.73 -6.57 10.63
CA ALA A 95 -3.60 -7.44 10.35
C ALA A 95 -2.98 -7.02 9.02
N ALA A 96 -1.65 -7.08 8.89
CA ALA A 96 -1.02 -6.78 7.62
C ALA A 96 -1.70 -7.61 6.50
N PRO A 97 -1.87 -7.05 5.28
CA PRO A 97 -2.38 -7.83 4.18
C PRO A 97 -1.62 -9.15 4.08
N THR A 98 -2.29 -10.26 3.82
CA THR A 98 -1.58 -11.52 3.59
C THR A 98 -1.25 -11.64 2.12
N ALA A 99 -0.01 -11.98 1.80
CA ALA A 99 0.41 -12.26 0.44
C ALA A 99 0.55 -13.77 0.18
N THR A 100 0.17 -14.18 -1.04
CA THR A 100 0.42 -15.53 -1.57
C THR A 100 0.93 -15.42 -3.00
N THR A 101 1.64 -16.45 -3.47
CA THR A 101 2.24 -16.46 -4.80
C THR A 101 2.24 -17.85 -5.41
N THR A 102 2.07 -17.94 -6.73
CA THR A 102 2.19 -19.21 -7.46
C THR A 102 3.63 -19.54 -7.88
N PHE A 103 4.57 -18.61 -7.67
CA PHE A 103 5.97 -18.78 -8.05
C PHE A 103 6.77 -19.65 -7.07
N GLY A 104 6.17 -20.07 -5.96
CA GLY A 104 6.90 -20.70 -4.86
C GLY A 104 7.82 -19.72 -4.13
N ASN A 105 8.73 -20.24 -3.32
CA ASN A 105 9.64 -19.45 -2.50
C ASN A 105 11.10 -19.89 -2.73
N GLY A 106 11.98 -18.93 -2.98
CA GLY A 106 13.43 -19.12 -2.94
C GLY A 106 13.93 -19.33 -1.51
N GLN A 107 15.18 -19.81 -1.37
CA GLN A 107 15.72 -20.20 -0.06
C GLN A 107 15.58 -19.09 0.99
N SER A 108 14.88 -19.42 2.07
CA SER A 108 14.68 -18.59 3.27
C SER A 108 13.91 -17.28 3.06
N THR A 109 13.10 -17.18 2.00
CA THR A 109 12.14 -16.07 1.83
C THR A 109 10.69 -16.57 1.97
N SER A 110 9.78 -15.66 2.30
CA SER A 110 8.35 -15.95 2.45
C SER A 110 7.54 -14.85 1.80
N PRO A 111 6.37 -15.14 1.19
CA PRO A 111 5.49 -14.11 0.64
C PRO A 111 5.07 -13.08 1.67
N ALA A 112 5.10 -13.40 2.97
CA ALA A 112 4.84 -12.44 4.04
C ALA A 112 5.73 -11.19 3.99
N ALA A 113 6.93 -11.29 3.41
CA ALA A 113 7.82 -10.15 3.22
C ALA A 113 7.26 -9.12 2.24
N LEU A 114 6.31 -9.48 1.37
CA LEU A 114 5.70 -8.56 0.40
C LEU A 114 4.79 -7.50 1.05
N THR A 115 4.50 -7.63 2.34
CA THR A 115 3.49 -6.87 3.07
C THR A 115 3.89 -6.69 4.53
N ASP A 116 5.19 -6.70 4.84
CA ASP A 116 5.67 -6.61 6.22
C ASP A 116 6.07 -5.18 6.61
N GLY A 117 5.90 -4.21 5.69
CA GLY A 117 6.26 -2.82 5.88
C GLY A 117 7.76 -2.54 5.82
N SER A 118 8.59 -3.49 5.36
CA SER A 118 10.05 -3.39 5.39
C SER A 118 10.67 -3.46 3.99
N ASP A 119 11.35 -2.37 3.62
CA ASP A 119 12.21 -2.35 2.42
C ASP A 119 13.47 -3.22 2.54
N TYR A 120 13.79 -3.69 3.75
CA TYR A 120 15.01 -4.46 4.02
C TYR A 120 14.83 -5.95 3.70
N THR A 121 13.63 -6.46 3.95
CA THR A 121 13.23 -7.84 3.67
C THR A 121 12.76 -7.95 2.23
N SER A 122 12.82 -9.15 1.67
CA SER A 122 12.27 -9.42 0.34
C SER A 122 11.76 -10.84 0.22
N TRP A 123 10.76 -10.99 -0.64
CA TRP A 123 10.38 -12.27 -1.19
C TRP A 123 11.09 -12.48 -2.53
N ALA A 124 11.57 -13.69 -2.77
CA ALA A 124 12.06 -14.11 -4.07
C ALA A 124 11.44 -15.44 -4.49
N SER A 125 11.25 -15.63 -5.80
CA SER A 125 10.96 -16.95 -6.36
C SER A 125 12.18 -17.88 -6.24
N PRO A 126 12.03 -19.19 -6.49
CA PRO A 126 13.17 -20.05 -6.81
C PRO A 126 13.98 -19.47 -7.99
N SER A 127 15.27 -19.79 -8.03
CA SER A 127 16.18 -19.36 -9.10
C SER A 127 16.04 -20.15 -10.39
N THR A 128 15.21 -21.20 -10.41
CA THR A 128 14.92 -22.01 -11.59
C THR A 128 13.42 -22.36 -11.65
N GLY A 129 12.91 -22.63 -12.85
CA GLY A 129 11.54 -23.09 -13.04
C GLY A 129 10.46 -22.00 -12.94
N VAL A 130 10.82 -20.72 -12.96
CA VAL A 130 9.85 -19.63 -13.04
C VAL A 130 9.16 -19.67 -14.41
N THR A 131 7.84 -19.77 -14.41
CA THR A 131 7.00 -19.76 -15.62
C THR A 131 5.96 -18.64 -15.56
N TYR A 132 5.67 -18.02 -16.71
CA TYR A 132 4.66 -16.97 -16.83
C TYR A 132 3.45 -17.43 -17.67
N PRO A 133 2.23 -16.95 -17.36
CA PRO A 133 1.92 -16.05 -16.24
C PRO A 133 1.90 -16.78 -14.89
N GLY A 134 2.19 -16.04 -13.83
CA GLY A 134 1.97 -16.45 -12.44
C GLY A 134 1.31 -15.33 -11.66
N THR A 135 0.92 -15.58 -10.41
CA THR A 135 0.18 -14.58 -9.62
C THR A 135 0.84 -14.28 -8.29
N ILE A 136 0.79 -13.01 -7.89
CA ILE A 136 0.99 -12.56 -6.51
C ILE A 136 -0.35 -11.96 -6.05
N THR A 137 -0.90 -12.47 -4.96
CA THR A 137 -2.22 -12.09 -4.44
C THR A 137 -2.09 -11.52 -3.04
N LEU A 138 -2.59 -10.31 -2.85
CA LEU A 138 -2.74 -9.60 -1.58
C LEU A 138 -4.19 -9.73 -1.14
N THR A 139 -4.41 -10.19 0.09
CA THR A 139 -5.74 -10.21 0.73
C THR A 139 -5.75 -9.24 1.89
N PHE A 140 -6.70 -8.32 1.86
CA PHE A 140 -6.89 -7.32 2.90
C PHE A 140 -7.90 -7.84 3.94
N PRO A 141 -7.59 -7.73 5.24
CA PRO A 141 -8.53 -8.06 6.30
C PRO A 141 -9.80 -7.19 6.27
N SER A 142 -9.68 -5.96 5.79
CA SER A 142 -10.79 -5.02 5.62
C SER A 142 -10.87 -4.49 4.17
N ARG A 143 -12.04 -3.99 3.78
CA ARG A 143 -12.24 -3.38 2.45
C ARG A 143 -11.55 -2.02 2.42
N ARG A 144 -10.71 -1.80 1.42
CA ARG A 144 -9.99 -0.52 1.19
C ARG A 144 -10.13 -0.04 -0.25
N THR A 145 -9.97 1.26 -0.44
CA THR A 145 -10.00 1.89 -1.78
C THR A 145 -8.60 1.82 -2.38
N VAL A 146 -8.48 1.20 -3.56
CA VAL A 146 -7.21 1.05 -4.28
C VAL A 146 -7.28 1.81 -5.60
N SER A 147 -6.41 2.81 -5.75
CA SER A 147 -6.12 3.59 -6.95
C SER A 147 -4.79 3.20 -7.62
N GLU A 148 -3.82 2.68 -6.87
CA GLU A 148 -2.55 2.17 -7.42
C GLU A 148 -1.93 1.05 -6.57
N VAL A 149 -1.15 0.19 -7.24
CA VAL A 149 -0.30 -0.82 -6.60
C VAL A 149 1.16 -0.40 -6.78
N VAL A 150 1.92 -0.33 -5.69
CA VAL A 150 3.32 0.10 -5.72
C VAL A 150 4.22 -1.08 -5.39
N LEU A 151 5.14 -1.39 -6.30
CA LEU A 151 6.17 -2.41 -6.09
C LEU A 151 7.46 -1.74 -5.65
N ALA A 152 7.99 -2.17 -4.51
CA ALA A 152 9.33 -1.83 -4.04
C ALA A 152 10.29 -2.97 -4.41
N THR A 153 11.41 -2.67 -5.05
CA THR A 153 12.37 -3.69 -5.48
C THR A 153 13.78 -3.14 -5.54
N HIS A 154 14.71 -3.81 -4.87
CA HIS A 154 16.14 -3.66 -5.09
C HIS A 154 16.61 -4.47 -6.32
N PHE A 155 17.67 -4.05 -6.97
CA PHE A 155 18.21 -4.70 -8.18
C PHE A 155 17.14 -4.88 -9.27
N GLY A 156 16.28 -3.87 -9.48
CA GLY A 156 15.10 -3.99 -10.35
C GLY A 156 15.43 -4.43 -11.77
N GLN A 157 16.53 -3.96 -12.36
CA GLN A 157 16.98 -4.41 -13.69
C GLN A 157 17.42 -5.89 -13.73
N GLY A 158 17.78 -6.49 -12.60
CA GLY A 158 18.21 -7.88 -12.52
C GLY A 158 17.12 -8.86 -12.12
N GLN A 159 16.12 -8.45 -11.33
CA GLN A 159 15.12 -9.36 -10.74
C GLN A 159 13.70 -8.79 -10.60
N GLY A 160 13.49 -7.52 -10.97
CA GLY A 160 12.18 -6.87 -10.81
C GLY A 160 11.16 -7.34 -11.84
N ILE A 161 9.89 -7.38 -11.43
CA ILE A 161 8.75 -7.59 -12.33
C ILE A 161 8.72 -6.48 -13.39
N THR A 162 8.52 -6.83 -14.66
CA THR A 162 8.52 -5.88 -15.79
C THR A 162 7.16 -5.75 -16.47
N LYS A 163 6.28 -6.74 -16.30
CA LYS A 163 4.95 -6.73 -16.90
C LYS A 163 3.94 -7.49 -16.04
N ALA A 164 2.80 -6.88 -15.73
CA ALA A 164 1.71 -7.54 -15.03
C ALA A 164 0.33 -6.97 -15.39
N ASP A 165 -0.72 -7.75 -15.20
CA ASP A 165 -2.07 -7.21 -15.01
C ASP A 165 -2.29 -6.89 -13.54
N VAL A 166 -3.09 -5.86 -13.25
CA VAL A 166 -3.62 -5.59 -11.92
C VAL A 166 -5.10 -5.98 -11.89
N GLN A 167 -5.45 -6.90 -11.00
CA GLN A 167 -6.82 -7.32 -10.77
C GLN A 167 -7.26 -6.99 -9.34
N THR A 168 -8.55 -6.73 -9.16
CA THR A 168 -9.18 -6.51 -7.83
C THR A 168 -10.28 -7.53 -7.60
N TRP A 169 -10.51 -7.92 -6.35
CA TRP A 169 -11.62 -8.79 -5.96
C TRP A 169 -12.95 -8.01 -5.91
N ASP A 170 -14.00 -8.51 -6.55
CA ASP A 170 -15.34 -7.90 -6.52
C ASP A 170 -16.29 -8.50 -5.47
N GLY A 171 -15.83 -9.53 -4.73
CA GLY A 171 -16.66 -10.33 -3.82
C GLY A 171 -16.89 -11.76 -4.31
N SER A 172 -16.74 -12.00 -5.62
CA SER A 172 -17.02 -13.28 -6.28
C SER A 172 -15.96 -13.67 -7.32
N SER A 173 -15.33 -12.69 -7.95
CA SER A 173 -14.40 -12.90 -9.06
C SER A 173 -13.27 -11.87 -9.04
N TRP A 174 -12.17 -12.23 -9.71
CA TRP A 174 -11.06 -11.32 -9.95
C TRP A 174 -11.29 -10.54 -11.25
N VAL A 175 -11.37 -9.22 -11.15
CA VAL A 175 -11.63 -8.33 -12.29
C VAL A 175 -10.35 -7.59 -12.67
N THR A 176 -9.92 -7.70 -13.92
CA THR A 176 -8.79 -6.92 -14.45
C THR A 176 -9.13 -5.43 -14.49
N ARG A 177 -8.32 -4.63 -13.81
CA ARG A 177 -8.43 -3.16 -13.77
C ARG A 177 -7.38 -2.49 -14.65
N ALA A 178 -6.18 -3.05 -14.73
CA ALA A 178 -5.13 -2.62 -15.65
C ALA A 178 -4.53 -3.86 -16.33
N ALA A 179 -4.47 -3.87 -17.67
CA ALA A 179 -3.92 -4.96 -18.44
C ALA A 179 -2.54 -4.59 -19.01
N ASP A 180 -1.62 -5.56 -19.04
CA ASP A 180 -0.29 -5.47 -19.63
C ASP A 180 0.51 -4.24 -19.17
N ALA A 181 0.32 -3.84 -17.91
CA ALA A 181 1.01 -2.69 -17.34
C ALA A 181 2.52 -2.95 -17.31
N GLN A 182 3.28 -2.00 -17.84
CA GLN A 182 4.74 -2.08 -17.97
C GLN A 182 5.43 -1.45 -16.77
N ILE A 183 6.52 -2.05 -16.32
CA ILE A 183 7.39 -1.54 -15.26
C ILE A 183 8.81 -1.44 -15.81
N THR A 184 9.37 -0.24 -15.74
CA THR A 184 10.77 0.03 -16.13
C THR A 184 11.60 0.36 -14.88
N TRP A 185 12.61 -0.46 -14.61
CA TRP A 185 13.56 -0.25 -13.52
C TRP A 185 14.79 0.53 -14.00
N THR A 186 15.30 1.42 -13.16
CA THR A 186 16.42 2.30 -13.55
C THR A 186 17.77 1.71 -13.17
N GLY A 187 17.84 0.98 -12.05
CA GLY A 187 19.08 0.48 -11.48
C GLY A 187 19.11 -1.04 -11.27
N ASN A 188 20.34 -1.55 -11.20
CA ASN A 188 20.66 -2.88 -10.73
C ASN A 188 21.48 -2.81 -9.43
N THR A 189 20.98 -2.11 -8.41
CA THR A 189 21.70 -1.83 -7.16
C THR A 189 20.87 -2.21 -5.93
N ALA A 190 21.51 -2.27 -4.75
CA ALA A 190 20.83 -2.57 -3.48
C ALA A 190 19.85 -1.47 -3.03
N THR A 191 19.85 -0.30 -3.68
CA THR A 191 18.87 0.76 -3.41
C THR A 191 17.50 0.32 -3.90
N VAL A 192 16.52 0.31 -3.00
CA VAL A 192 15.12 -0.02 -3.34
C VAL A 192 14.53 1.08 -4.22
N GLU A 193 14.05 0.69 -5.39
CA GLU A 193 13.25 1.54 -6.26
C GLU A 193 11.76 1.23 -6.07
N ARG A 194 10.91 2.23 -6.26
CA ARG A 194 9.45 2.06 -6.25
C ARG A 194 8.84 2.34 -7.61
N ARG A 195 7.90 1.49 -8.04
CA ARG A 195 7.17 1.64 -9.30
C ARG A 195 5.68 1.40 -9.10
N SER A 196 4.87 2.31 -9.61
CA SER A 196 3.41 2.27 -9.49
C SER A 196 2.76 1.67 -10.72
N LEU A 197 1.83 0.75 -10.50
CA LEU A 197 0.83 0.28 -11.45
C LEU A 197 -0.50 0.94 -11.11
N ARG A 198 -0.92 1.92 -11.91
CA ARG A 198 -2.14 2.70 -11.64
C ARG A 198 -3.38 2.01 -12.21
N LEU A 199 -4.47 2.04 -11.45
CA LEU A 199 -5.78 1.66 -11.94
C LEU A 199 -6.40 2.85 -12.70
N PRO A 200 -7.26 2.62 -13.72
CA PRO A 200 -7.98 3.68 -14.41
C PRO A 200 -8.95 4.46 -13.51
N SER A 201 -9.43 3.84 -12.43
CA SER A 201 -10.28 4.43 -11.41
C SER A 201 -10.06 3.70 -10.08
N ALA A 202 -10.25 4.42 -8.97
CA ALA A 202 -10.13 3.82 -7.64
C ALA A 202 -11.25 2.80 -7.38
N VAL A 203 -10.93 1.70 -6.73
CA VAL A 203 -11.85 0.57 -6.49
C VAL A 203 -11.81 0.16 -5.03
N ALA A 204 -12.97 0.15 -4.37
CA ALA A 204 -13.11 -0.45 -3.05
C ALA A 204 -13.07 -1.99 -3.15
N THR A 205 -12.09 -2.64 -2.53
CA THR A 205 -11.86 -4.09 -2.63
C THR A 205 -11.24 -4.66 -1.35
N THR A 206 -11.31 -5.99 -1.19
CA THR A 206 -10.62 -6.74 -0.14
C THR A 206 -9.45 -7.55 -0.69
N GLY A 207 -9.09 -7.37 -1.96
CA GLY A 207 -7.94 -8.07 -2.52
C GLY A 207 -7.44 -7.50 -3.83
N VAL A 208 -6.13 -7.59 -4.01
CA VAL A 208 -5.42 -7.23 -5.24
C VAL A 208 -4.66 -8.47 -5.72
N ARG A 209 -4.67 -8.72 -7.03
CA ARG A 209 -3.88 -9.77 -7.65
C ARG A 209 -3.08 -9.21 -8.82
N LEU A 210 -1.77 -9.36 -8.76
CA LEU A 210 -0.89 -9.15 -9.89
C LEU A 210 -0.84 -10.44 -10.70
N VAL A 211 -1.26 -10.40 -11.96
CA VAL A 211 -0.97 -11.48 -12.93
C VAL A 211 0.34 -11.12 -13.61
N VAL A 212 1.43 -11.61 -13.05
CA VAL A 212 2.79 -11.33 -13.51
C VAL A 212 3.03 -12.09 -14.81
N LYS A 213 3.40 -11.36 -15.85
CA LYS A 213 3.61 -11.85 -17.22
C LYS A 213 5.08 -11.84 -17.65
N ALA A 214 5.91 -11.01 -17.00
CA ALA A 214 7.35 -11.00 -17.20
C ALA A 214 8.08 -10.35 -16.03
N ALA A 215 9.34 -10.75 -15.82
CA ALA A 215 10.30 -10.10 -14.92
C ALA A 215 11.72 -10.20 -15.51
N ASN A 216 12.66 -9.48 -14.90
CA ASN A 216 14.08 -9.68 -15.13
C ASN A 216 14.58 -10.94 -14.38
N HIS A 217 15.60 -11.62 -14.91
CA HIS A 217 16.08 -12.92 -14.41
C HIS A 217 17.60 -13.06 -14.45
N THR A 218 18.37 -12.01 -14.13
CA THR A 218 19.83 -12.10 -14.08
C THR A 218 20.33 -13.24 -13.18
N TRP A 219 19.60 -13.54 -12.10
CA TRP A 219 19.88 -14.65 -11.18
C TRP A 219 18.84 -15.79 -11.26
N GLY A 220 18.01 -15.79 -12.30
CA GLY A 220 16.98 -16.80 -12.54
C GLY A 220 15.70 -16.62 -11.71
N ASN A 221 15.74 -15.94 -10.57
CA ASN A 221 14.55 -15.57 -9.80
C ASN A 221 13.97 -14.20 -10.20
N LEU A 222 12.73 -13.97 -9.81
CA LEU A 222 12.22 -12.61 -9.57
C LEU A 222 12.24 -12.30 -8.06
N SER A 223 12.22 -11.03 -7.70
CA SER A 223 12.18 -10.58 -6.31
C SER A 223 11.38 -9.29 -6.16
N VAL A 224 10.75 -9.14 -5.01
CA VAL A 224 10.02 -7.93 -4.60
C VAL A 224 10.27 -7.73 -3.10
N ASN A 225 10.63 -6.52 -2.71
CA ASN A 225 10.81 -6.16 -1.31
C ASN A 225 9.46 -6.00 -0.63
N GLU A 226 8.62 -5.13 -1.17
CA GLU A 226 7.33 -4.77 -0.58
C GLU A 226 6.31 -4.46 -1.69
N ILE A 227 5.03 -4.73 -1.44
CA ILE A 227 3.91 -4.29 -2.27
C ILE A 227 2.93 -3.51 -1.39
N THR A 228 2.74 -2.23 -1.71
CA THR A 228 1.74 -1.40 -1.04
C THR A 228 0.63 -0.98 -2.00
N THR A 229 -0.49 -0.54 -1.45
CA THR A 229 -1.62 0.00 -2.21
C THR A 229 -1.98 1.39 -1.71
N ARG A 230 -2.33 2.28 -2.64
CA ARG A 230 -2.98 3.58 -2.39
C ARG A 230 -4.25 3.66 -3.21
#